data_AF-A0A7J4NMV1-F1
#
_entry.id   AF-A0A7J4NMV1-F1
#
_cell.length_a   1.000
_cell.length_b   1.000
_cell.length_c   1.000
_cell.angle_alpha   90.00
_cell.angle_beta   90.00
_cell.angle_gamma   90.00
#
_symmetry.space_group_name_H-M   'P 1'
#
loop_
_entity.id
_entity.type
_entity.pdbx_description
1 polymer ?
#
loop_
_entity_poly.entity_id
_entity_poly.type
_entity_poly.pdbx_seq_one_letter_code
_entity_poly.pdbx_strand_id
1 'polypeptide(L)'
;ERNWTSTNSTDNDMDGCRDLTEDDDDDNDGVSDANDFCPQGDIGWTTGKVTDHDSDGCNDALEDLDDDGDGVNDSMDDCPRGMIEWVSNGGSDFDGDGCLDSVEDGDDDGDGITDYLDPCPYGDENCFTQGGDGGNVTIIHQYPENSSDDNSTPVTTTVIHYYNNSTTIIYYHNNSTSNNITTPLDDGGVEVDNTLENSTETDSLSQLDDAEKGYSTSDLINLASSISLLLIAIFAMLLV
;
A
#
# COMPACT_ATOMS: atom_id res chain seq x y z
N GLU A 1 -50.85 16.78 3.55
CA GLU A 1 -51.15 17.51 4.80
C GLU A 1 -51.95 18.79 4.51
N ARG A 2 -52.42 19.55 5.51
CA ARG A 2 -53.10 20.87 5.29
C ARG A 2 -52.58 21.90 6.30
N ASN A 3 -52.49 23.17 5.88
CA ASN A 3 -51.98 24.33 6.65
C ASN A 3 -50.45 24.43 6.78
N TRP A 4 -49.72 24.09 5.73
CA TRP A 4 -48.32 24.47 5.55
C TRP A 4 -48.16 25.18 4.19
N THR A 5 -47.01 25.79 3.93
CA THR A 5 -46.73 26.51 2.67
C THR A 5 -45.51 25.89 2.01
N SER A 6 -45.67 25.42 0.78
CA SER A 6 -44.58 24.96 -0.09
C SER A 6 -43.59 26.08 -0.37
N THR A 7 -42.33 25.84 0.01
CA THR A 7 -41.15 26.69 -0.13
C THR A 7 -39.91 25.78 -0.14
N ASN A 8 -38.79 26.22 -0.71
CA ASN A 8 -37.50 25.50 -0.67
C ASN A 8 -36.99 25.07 0.73
N SER A 9 -37.62 25.51 1.81
CA SER A 9 -37.23 25.17 3.18
C SER A 9 -38.16 24.17 3.87
N THR A 10 -39.20 23.71 3.16
CA THR A 10 -40.30 22.89 3.71
C THR A 10 -40.84 21.88 2.69
N ASP A 11 -40.25 21.87 1.51
CA ASP A 11 -40.63 21.22 0.23
C ASP A 11 -39.44 21.49 -0.71
N ASN A 12 -38.32 20.81 -0.43
CA ASN A 12 -37.02 21.12 -1.01
C ASN A 12 -37.01 20.91 -2.54
N ASP A 13 -37.55 19.79 -2.99
CA ASP A 13 -37.70 19.40 -4.40
C ASP A 13 -38.94 20.02 -5.12
N MET A 14 -39.87 20.59 -4.36
CA MET A 14 -41.13 21.16 -4.82
C MET A 14 -42.13 20.16 -5.43
N ASP A 15 -42.15 18.90 -4.97
CA ASP A 15 -43.13 17.92 -5.44
C ASP A 15 -44.53 18.10 -4.81
N GLY A 16 -44.61 18.91 -3.74
CA GLY A 16 -45.84 19.24 -3.02
C GLY A 16 -46.18 18.30 -1.85
N CYS A 17 -45.27 17.39 -1.51
CA CYS A 17 -45.13 16.74 -0.22
C CYS A 17 -44.36 17.66 0.72
N ARG A 18 -44.36 17.34 2.02
CA ARG A 18 -43.74 18.18 3.03
C ARG A 18 -42.60 17.42 3.66
N ASP A 19 -41.39 17.95 3.52
CA ASP A 19 -40.13 17.36 3.99
C ASP A 19 -40.27 16.70 5.36
N LEU A 20 -40.67 17.49 6.37
CA LEU A 20 -40.69 17.04 7.76
C LEU A 20 -41.66 15.87 8.07
N THR A 21 -42.66 15.59 7.23
CA THR A 21 -43.80 14.73 7.64
C THR A 21 -44.39 13.80 6.59
N GLU A 22 -44.25 14.08 5.31
CA GLU A 22 -44.88 13.29 4.24
C GLU A 22 -43.92 12.88 3.13
N ASP A 23 -42.76 13.55 3.06
CA ASP A 23 -41.68 13.19 2.17
C ASP A 23 -40.66 12.32 2.92
N ASP A 24 -40.11 11.34 2.22
CA ASP A 24 -39.04 10.47 2.74
C ASP A 24 -37.80 10.56 1.80
N ASP A 25 -37.82 11.45 0.81
CA ASP A 25 -36.80 11.69 -0.24
C ASP A 25 -36.88 13.18 -0.65
N ASP A 26 -36.35 14.04 0.22
CA ASP A 26 -36.49 15.51 0.22
C ASP A 26 -35.90 16.19 -1.05
N ASP A 27 -34.98 15.56 -1.78
CA ASP A 27 -34.40 16.07 -3.04
C ASP A 27 -34.71 15.20 -4.28
N ASN A 28 -35.41 14.08 -4.10
CA ASN A 28 -35.96 13.24 -5.16
C ASN A 28 -34.88 12.64 -6.09
N ASP A 29 -33.67 12.41 -5.56
CA ASP A 29 -32.55 11.78 -6.28
C ASP A 29 -32.63 10.24 -6.35
N GLY A 30 -33.58 9.66 -5.59
CA GLY A 30 -33.85 8.23 -5.52
C GLY A 30 -33.24 7.51 -4.31
N VAL A 31 -32.57 8.22 -3.41
CA VAL A 31 -32.10 7.77 -2.10
C VAL A 31 -33.01 8.38 -1.03
N SER A 32 -33.43 7.58 -0.05
CA SER A 32 -34.30 8.09 1.01
C SER A 32 -33.48 8.89 2.04
N ASP A 33 -34.03 9.94 2.63
CA ASP A 33 -33.36 10.79 3.65
C ASP A 33 -32.66 10.01 4.78
N ALA A 34 -33.20 8.84 5.13
CA ALA A 34 -32.65 7.99 6.19
C ALA A 34 -31.34 7.29 5.83
N ASN A 35 -31.02 7.19 4.54
CA ASN A 35 -29.82 6.56 3.99
C ASN A 35 -29.03 7.53 3.12
N ASP A 36 -29.35 8.82 3.19
CA ASP A 36 -28.75 9.88 2.40
C ASP A 36 -27.98 10.83 3.36
N PHE A 37 -26.73 11.12 3.03
CA PHE A 37 -25.88 12.04 3.76
C PHE A 37 -26.08 13.50 3.34
N CYS A 38 -26.70 13.71 2.19
CA CYS A 38 -27.10 14.98 1.60
C CYS A 38 -28.61 15.09 1.37
N PRO A 39 -29.48 14.82 2.37
CA PRO A 39 -30.94 14.68 2.19
C PRO A 39 -31.67 15.96 1.72
N GLN A 40 -30.99 17.10 1.60
CA GLN A 40 -31.60 18.32 1.03
C GLN A 40 -30.70 18.86 -0.08
N GLY A 41 -30.13 17.93 -0.83
CA GLY A 41 -29.04 18.11 -1.74
C GLY A 41 -29.47 18.57 -3.12
N ASP A 42 -28.66 18.20 -4.10
CA ASP A 42 -28.99 18.44 -5.49
C ASP A 42 -30.22 17.65 -5.92
N ILE A 43 -31.15 18.33 -6.59
CA ILE A 43 -32.49 17.78 -6.81
C ILE A 43 -32.54 16.92 -8.08
N GLY A 44 -33.11 15.72 -7.96
CA GLY A 44 -33.61 14.94 -9.09
C GLY A 44 -32.53 14.35 -10.00
N TRP A 45 -31.34 14.08 -9.47
CA TRP A 45 -30.34 13.27 -10.16
C TRP A 45 -30.60 11.78 -9.92
N THR A 46 -29.60 10.91 -10.11
CA THR A 46 -29.78 9.47 -9.92
C THR A 46 -28.49 8.87 -9.42
N THR A 47 -28.54 8.27 -8.23
CA THR A 47 -27.44 7.52 -7.63
C THR A 47 -26.88 6.42 -8.56
N GLY A 48 -25.58 6.23 -8.48
CA GLY A 48 -24.87 5.12 -9.08
C GLY A 48 -23.37 5.36 -9.07
N LYS A 49 -22.59 4.28 -9.28
CA LYS A 49 -21.11 4.24 -9.17
C LYS A 49 -20.29 5.34 -9.87
N VAL A 50 -20.89 6.15 -10.72
CA VAL A 50 -20.20 7.23 -11.47
C VAL A 50 -20.56 8.61 -10.91
N THR A 51 -21.64 8.72 -10.14
CA THR A 51 -22.22 9.97 -9.65
C THR A 51 -22.44 9.98 -8.14
N ASP A 52 -22.14 8.86 -7.49
CA ASP A 52 -22.27 8.54 -6.06
C ASP A 52 -21.37 7.32 -5.81
N HIS A 53 -20.08 7.55 -5.58
CA HIS A 53 -19.04 6.49 -5.61
C HIS A 53 -19.03 5.64 -4.34
N ASP A 54 -19.15 6.26 -3.17
CA ASP A 54 -19.25 5.58 -1.88
C ASP A 54 -20.68 5.12 -1.54
N SER A 55 -21.68 5.57 -2.32
CA SER A 55 -23.10 5.23 -2.15
C SER A 55 -23.73 5.83 -0.88
N ASP A 56 -23.30 7.02 -0.47
CA ASP A 56 -23.85 7.76 0.67
C ASP A 56 -25.08 8.62 0.34
N GLY A 57 -25.42 8.74 -0.95
CA GLY A 57 -26.56 9.53 -1.44
C GLY A 57 -26.22 10.97 -1.79
N CYS A 58 -24.96 11.38 -1.73
CA CYS A 58 -24.50 12.69 -2.16
C CYS A 58 -24.03 12.67 -3.62
N ASN A 59 -24.27 13.77 -4.35
CA ASN A 59 -23.73 13.90 -5.70
C ASN A 59 -22.23 14.24 -5.69
N ASP A 60 -21.40 13.29 -6.12
CA ASP A 60 -19.94 13.45 -6.27
C ASP A 60 -19.51 14.78 -6.93
N ALA A 61 -20.25 15.23 -7.96
CA ALA A 61 -19.82 16.35 -8.78
C ALA A 61 -20.20 17.72 -8.22
N LEU A 62 -21.11 17.79 -7.25
CA LEU A 62 -21.78 19.04 -6.90
C LEU A 62 -21.89 19.30 -5.39
N GLU A 63 -22.01 18.26 -4.57
CA GLU A 63 -22.29 18.43 -3.14
C GLU A 63 -21.50 17.51 -2.21
N ASP A 64 -21.07 16.36 -2.70
CA ASP A 64 -20.12 15.53 -2.00
C ASP A 64 -18.74 16.21 -2.02
N LEU A 65 -18.00 16.05 -0.92
CA LEU A 65 -16.65 16.57 -0.77
C LEU A 65 -15.65 15.45 -0.44
N ASP A 66 -16.11 14.20 -0.34
CA ASP A 66 -15.39 12.99 0.07
C ASP A 66 -15.98 11.81 -0.71
N ASP A 67 -15.70 11.78 -2.00
CA ASP A 67 -16.32 10.90 -3.01
C ASP A 67 -16.17 9.39 -2.68
N ASP A 68 -15.18 8.98 -1.88
CA ASP A 68 -14.96 7.57 -1.47
C ASP A 68 -15.21 7.26 0.01
N GLY A 69 -15.55 8.29 0.79
CA GLY A 69 -16.02 8.19 2.17
C GLY A 69 -14.93 7.77 3.17
N ASP A 70 -13.66 8.00 2.86
CA ASP A 70 -12.53 7.64 3.73
C ASP A 70 -12.26 8.68 4.84
N GLY A 71 -12.88 9.86 4.75
CA GLY A 71 -12.76 10.96 5.70
C GLY A 71 -11.78 12.06 5.31
N VAL A 72 -11.11 11.97 4.16
CA VAL A 72 -10.29 13.00 3.53
C VAL A 72 -11.12 13.71 2.46
N ASN A 73 -11.02 15.04 2.36
CA ASN A 73 -11.78 15.71 1.29
C ASN A 73 -11.06 15.55 -0.03
N ASP A 74 -11.79 15.40 -1.15
CA ASP A 74 -11.24 15.23 -2.51
C ASP A 74 -10.15 16.25 -2.88
N SER A 75 -10.25 17.47 -2.33
CA SER A 75 -9.30 18.54 -2.60
C SER A 75 -7.92 18.38 -1.93
N MET A 76 -7.85 17.49 -0.94
CA MET A 76 -6.68 17.15 -0.13
C MET A 76 -6.30 15.67 -0.30
N ASP A 77 -7.08 14.93 -1.09
CA ASP A 77 -6.94 13.51 -1.35
C ASP A 77 -6.27 13.29 -2.72
N ASP A 78 -5.20 12.51 -2.77
CA ASP A 78 -4.52 12.11 -4.00
C ASP A 78 -5.21 10.91 -4.70
N CYS A 79 -6.10 10.23 -3.99
CA CYS A 79 -6.98 9.14 -4.41
C CYS A 79 -8.49 9.44 -4.22
N PRO A 80 -9.03 10.58 -4.69
CA PRO A 80 -10.39 11.06 -4.37
C PRO A 80 -11.54 10.18 -4.86
N ARG A 81 -11.27 9.08 -5.56
CA ARG A 81 -12.29 8.09 -5.95
C ARG A 81 -11.72 6.69 -5.75
N GLY A 82 -11.06 6.51 -4.61
CA GLY A 82 -10.29 5.35 -4.24
C GLY A 82 -11.15 4.20 -3.77
N MET A 83 -10.58 3.38 -2.90
CA MET A 83 -11.26 2.27 -2.28
C MET A 83 -12.30 2.81 -1.30
N ILE A 84 -13.48 2.20 -1.29
CA ILE A 84 -14.54 2.55 -0.34
C ILE A 84 -14.49 1.63 0.88
N GLU A 85 -15.28 1.94 1.92
CA GLU A 85 -15.43 1.14 3.16
C GLU A 85 -14.17 1.08 4.06
N TRP A 86 -13.33 2.12 4.06
CA TRP A 86 -12.24 2.30 5.02
C TRP A 86 -12.22 3.74 5.56
N VAL A 87 -11.27 4.08 6.43
CA VAL A 87 -11.15 5.42 7.00
C VAL A 87 -9.66 5.77 7.10
N SER A 88 -9.27 6.91 6.56
CA SER A 88 -7.91 7.45 6.70
C SER A 88 -7.50 7.61 8.16
N ASN A 89 -6.34 7.05 8.48
CA ASN A 89 -5.67 7.18 9.77
C ASN A 89 -4.21 6.72 9.63
N GLY A 90 -3.33 7.15 10.54
CA GLY A 90 -1.89 6.83 10.48
C GLY A 90 -1.47 5.36 10.63
N GLY A 91 -2.37 4.39 10.49
CA GLY A 91 -2.05 2.98 10.27
C GLY A 91 -2.59 2.37 8.98
N SER A 92 -3.32 3.14 8.17
CA SER A 92 -3.81 2.75 6.84
C SER A 92 -3.62 3.82 5.76
N ASP A 93 -3.29 5.04 6.16
CA ASP A 93 -2.89 6.19 5.34
C ASP A 93 -1.80 6.90 6.17
N PHE A 94 -0.54 6.52 5.94
CA PHE A 94 0.56 6.87 6.83
C PHE A 94 1.05 8.32 6.67
N ASP A 95 1.11 8.83 5.44
CA ASP A 95 1.48 10.21 5.15
C ASP A 95 0.28 11.18 5.17
N GLY A 96 -0.95 10.66 5.12
CA GLY A 96 -2.19 11.40 5.24
C GLY A 96 -2.69 11.99 3.92
N ASP A 97 -2.37 11.36 2.79
CA ASP A 97 -2.73 11.83 1.45
C ASP A 97 -4.10 11.34 0.96
N GLY A 98 -4.82 10.53 1.74
CA GLY A 98 -6.13 9.97 1.38
C GLY A 98 -6.06 8.69 0.53
N CYS A 99 -4.87 8.20 0.20
CA CYS A 99 -4.71 6.91 -0.46
C CYS A 99 -4.51 5.78 0.57
N LEU A 100 -5.17 4.64 0.35
CA LEU A 100 -4.98 3.46 1.20
C LEU A 100 -3.59 2.83 0.97
N ASP A 101 -2.68 2.91 1.95
CA ASP A 101 -1.31 2.34 1.98
C ASP A 101 -1.23 0.94 1.31
N SER A 102 -2.20 0.08 1.65
CA SER A 102 -2.13 -1.33 1.26
C SER A 102 -2.45 -1.63 -0.22
N VAL A 103 -3.03 -0.67 -0.96
CA VAL A 103 -3.59 -0.91 -2.30
C VAL A 103 -3.38 0.26 -3.27
N GLU A 104 -3.48 1.50 -2.81
CA GLU A 104 -3.61 2.69 -3.66
C GLU A 104 -2.40 3.61 -3.59
N ASP A 105 -1.80 3.69 -2.40
CA ASP A 105 -0.51 4.34 -2.21
C ASP A 105 0.64 3.33 -2.39
N GLY A 106 1.77 3.82 -2.88
CA GLY A 106 3.01 3.06 -2.92
C GLY A 106 4.22 3.88 -2.48
N ASP A 107 4.00 4.98 -1.77
CA ASP A 107 4.98 5.88 -1.14
C ASP A 107 4.44 6.28 0.25
N ASP A 108 4.25 5.28 1.12
CA ASP A 108 3.50 5.34 2.38
C ASP A 108 3.97 6.51 3.29
N ASP A 109 5.21 7.02 3.19
CA ASP A 109 5.72 8.15 3.98
C ASP A 109 5.84 9.50 3.24
N GLY A 110 5.45 9.54 1.97
CA GLY A 110 5.35 10.74 1.13
C GLY A 110 6.70 11.40 0.85
N ASP A 111 7.82 10.68 0.94
CA ASP A 111 9.16 11.24 0.75
C ASP A 111 9.64 11.27 -0.72
N GLY A 112 8.85 10.68 -1.62
CA GLY A 112 9.10 10.61 -3.06
C GLY A 112 9.85 9.35 -3.49
N ILE A 113 10.03 8.37 -2.61
CA ILE A 113 10.66 7.09 -2.89
C ILE A 113 9.64 5.98 -2.62
N THR A 114 9.16 5.36 -3.71
CA THR A 114 8.21 4.25 -3.59
C THR A 114 8.63 3.19 -2.56
N ASP A 115 7.72 2.64 -1.76
CA ASP A 115 7.96 1.67 -0.67
C ASP A 115 8.84 0.49 -1.09
N TYR A 116 8.66 0.08 -2.34
CA TYR A 116 9.40 -1.01 -2.94
C TYR A 116 10.92 -0.75 -2.98
N LEU A 117 11.31 0.51 -3.18
CA LEU A 117 12.70 0.99 -3.23
C LEU A 117 13.14 1.65 -1.93
N ASP A 118 12.20 2.00 -1.06
CA ASP A 118 12.45 2.72 0.17
C ASP A 118 13.03 1.82 1.27
N PRO A 119 14.19 2.19 1.84
CA PRO A 119 14.65 1.57 3.07
C PRO A 119 13.72 1.74 4.29
N CYS A 120 12.88 2.76 4.33
CA CYS A 120 12.02 3.05 5.47
C CYS A 120 10.60 3.47 5.07
N PRO A 121 9.78 2.55 4.51
CA PRO A 121 8.47 2.89 3.92
C PRO A 121 7.49 3.66 4.82
N TYR A 122 7.66 3.59 6.14
CA TYR A 122 6.81 4.29 7.11
C TYR A 122 7.58 5.42 7.83
N GLY A 123 8.61 5.98 7.22
CA GLY A 123 9.45 7.01 7.80
C GLY A 123 10.28 6.59 9.03
N ASP A 124 11.48 7.16 9.15
CA ASP A 124 12.22 7.26 10.41
C ASP A 124 13.01 8.56 10.39
N GLU A 125 13.07 9.27 11.53
CA GLU A 125 13.92 10.45 11.71
C GLU A 125 15.43 10.17 11.50
N ASN A 126 15.83 8.90 11.40
CA ASN A 126 17.18 8.45 11.04
C ASN A 126 17.28 7.79 9.65
N CYS A 127 16.21 7.78 8.87
CA CYS A 127 16.25 7.33 7.47
C CYS A 127 16.67 8.49 6.58
N PHE A 128 17.94 8.53 6.21
CA PHE A 128 18.48 9.61 5.39
C PHE A 128 18.25 9.32 3.90
N THR A 129 17.16 9.85 3.33
CA THR A 129 16.90 9.79 1.89
C THR A 129 17.63 10.85 1.07
N GLN A 130 18.42 11.73 1.71
CA GLN A 130 19.41 12.56 1.00
C GLN A 130 20.78 12.63 1.68
N GLY A 131 21.75 11.88 1.13
CA GLY A 131 23.18 12.22 1.19
C GLY A 131 23.85 12.25 2.58
N GLY A 132 23.33 11.53 3.58
CA GLY A 132 23.97 11.37 4.87
C GLY A 132 24.41 9.92 5.07
N ASP A 133 25.64 9.71 5.57
CA ASP A 133 26.26 8.42 5.87
C ASP A 133 25.30 7.42 6.55
N GLY A 134 24.56 6.66 5.75
CA GLY A 134 23.65 5.60 6.19
C GLY A 134 24.46 4.49 6.84
N GLY A 135 24.11 4.15 8.08
CA GLY A 135 24.64 2.95 8.72
C GLY A 135 24.25 1.70 7.94
N ASN A 136 24.86 0.56 8.28
CA ASN A 136 24.48 -0.71 7.68
C ASN A 136 23.04 -1.09 8.07
N VAL A 137 22.09 -1.08 7.13
CA VAL A 137 20.69 -1.45 7.36
C VAL A 137 20.35 -2.67 6.49
N THR A 138 19.61 -3.61 7.08
CA THR A 138 19.04 -4.76 6.35
C THR A 138 17.53 -4.71 6.52
N ILE A 139 16.81 -4.45 5.43
CA ILE A 139 15.35 -4.47 5.41
C ILE A 139 14.88 -5.73 4.69
N ILE A 140 13.83 -6.36 5.22
CA ILE A 140 13.25 -7.58 4.67
C ILE A 140 11.77 -7.29 4.41
N HIS A 141 11.41 -7.15 3.14
CA HIS A 141 10.03 -7.05 2.70
C HIS A 141 9.50 -8.43 2.33
N GLN A 142 8.24 -8.72 2.65
CA GLN A 142 7.55 -9.95 2.24
C GLN A 142 6.28 -9.57 1.49
N TYR A 143 6.34 -9.65 0.16
CA TYR A 143 5.20 -9.38 -0.69
C TYR A 143 4.45 -10.70 -0.97
N PRO A 144 3.18 -10.85 -0.55
CA PRO A 144 2.34 -11.90 -1.07
C PRO A 144 2.00 -11.59 -2.52
N GLU A 145 2.51 -12.38 -3.47
CA GLU A 145 2.09 -12.22 -4.86
C GLU A 145 0.68 -12.80 -5.02
N ASN A 146 -0.27 -11.94 -5.42
CA ASN A 146 -1.57 -12.34 -5.94
C ASN A 146 -1.36 -13.05 -7.30
N SER A 147 -1.01 -14.33 -7.23
CA SER A 147 -1.10 -15.22 -8.39
C SER A 147 -2.55 -15.22 -8.88
N SER A 148 -2.76 -14.76 -10.11
CA SER A 148 -4.06 -14.75 -10.79
C SER A 148 -4.58 -16.16 -11.14
N ASP A 149 -3.83 -17.21 -10.78
CA ASP A 149 -4.23 -18.60 -10.99
C ASP A 149 -4.79 -19.20 -9.68
N ASP A 150 -6.10 -19.46 -9.69
CA ASP A 150 -6.98 -20.05 -8.65
C ASP A 150 -6.58 -21.48 -8.17
N ASN A 151 -5.29 -21.85 -8.21
CA ASN A 151 -4.84 -23.12 -7.64
C ASN A 151 -3.34 -23.23 -7.32
N SER A 152 -2.57 -22.14 -7.28
CA SER A 152 -1.17 -22.17 -6.80
C SER A 152 -1.07 -21.83 -5.31
N THR A 153 -0.20 -22.52 -4.58
CA THR A 153 0.19 -22.10 -3.21
C THR A 153 0.63 -20.63 -3.23
N PRO A 154 0.27 -19.83 -2.21
CA PRO A 154 0.63 -18.42 -2.16
C PRO A 154 2.13 -18.28 -2.32
N VAL A 155 2.54 -17.51 -3.32
CA VAL A 155 3.94 -17.21 -3.59
C VAL A 155 4.28 -15.96 -2.79
N THR A 156 5.30 -16.05 -1.94
CA THR A 156 5.82 -14.88 -1.23
C THR A 156 7.16 -14.52 -1.86
N THR A 157 7.28 -13.28 -2.34
CA THR A 157 8.54 -12.70 -2.78
C THR A 157 9.13 -11.96 -1.59
N THR A 158 10.23 -12.50 -1.04
CA THR A 158 11.00 -11.82 0.00
C THR A 158 12.08 -10.99 -0.66
N VAL A 159 12.08 -9.69 -0.40
CA VAL A 159 13.09 -8.76 -0.91
C VAL A 159 13.94 -8.31 0.27
N ILE A 160 15.25 -8.55 0.20
CA ILE A 160 16.20 -8.13 1.23
C ILE A 160 17.07 -7.03 0.67
N HIS A 161 16.94 -5.83 1.21
CA HIS A 161 17.82 -4.72 0.88
C HIS A 161 18.93 -4.63 1.93
N TYR A 162 20.17 -4.75 1.50
CA TYR A 162 21.34 -4.48 2.32
C TYR A 162 21.98 -3.18 1.85
N TYR A 163 21.84 -2.15 2.67
CA TYR A 163 22.49 -0.87 2.47
C TYR A 163 23.76 -0.85 3.31
N ASN A 164 24.92 -0.73 2.68
CA ASN A 164 26.14 -0.27 3.33
C ASN A 164 26.43 1.17 2.85
N ASN A 165 27.29 1.91 3.55
CA ASN A 165 27.62 3.31 3.26
C ASN A 165 28.05 3.63 1.80
N SER A 166 28.16 2.64 0.90
CA SER A 166 28.53 2.84 -0.51
C SER A 166 27.85 1.89 -1.51
N THR A 167 26.98 0.97 -1.06
CA THR A 167 26.43 -0.12 -1.90
C THR A 167 25.06 -0.55 -1.38
N THR A 168 24.10 -0.63 -2.29
CA THR A 168 22.82 -1.30 -2.08
C THR A 168 22.89 -2.69 -2.71
N ILE A 169 22.55 -3.74 -1.97
CA ILE A 169 22.43 -5.11 -2.48
C ILE A 169 20.99 -5.56 -2.28
N ILE A 170 20.31 -5.91 -3.38
CA ILE A 170 18.93 -6.40 -3.37
C ILE A 170 18.95 -7.91 -3.61
N TYR A 171 18.35 -8.67 -2.68
CA TYR A 171 18.13 -10.10 -2.85
C TYR A 171 16.65 -10.38 -3.04
N TYR A 172 16.33 -11.16 -4.06
CA TYR A 172 14.98 -11.68 -4.30
C TYR A 172 14.94 -13.15 -3.91
N HIS A 173 13.97 -13.53 -3.09
CA HIS A 173 13.69 -14.92 -2.79
C HIS A 173 12.22 -15.23 -3.04
N ASN A 174 11.96 -16.10 -4.01
CA ASN A 174 10.62 -16.56 -4.34
C ASN A 174 10.38 -17.93 -3.67
N ASN A 175 9.42 -18.00 -2.74
CA ASN A 175 9.10 -19.22 -1.98
C ASN A 175 8.40 -20.32 -2.83
N SER A 176 8.16 -20.07 -4.12
CA SER A 176 7.56 -21.04 -5.05
C SER A 176 8.52 -22.16 -5.47
N THR A 177 9.84 -21.96 -5.38
CA THR A 177 10.82 -23.01 -5.69
C THR A 177 12.03 -22.97 -4.77
N SER A 178 12.44 -24.14 -4.28
CA SER A 178 13.41 -24.31 -3.20
C SER A 178 14.86 -23.84 -3.52
N ASN A 179 15.15 -23.19 -4.65
CA ASN A 179 16.51 -22.91 -5.10
C ASN A 179 16.64 -21.74 -6.11
N ASN A 180 16.27 -20.50 -5.75
CA ASN A 180 16.77 -19.35 -6.52
C ASN A 180 17.16 -18.19 -5.61
N ILE A 181 18.46 -18.03 -5.41
CA ILE A 181 19.12 -16.80 -4.96
C ILE A 181 19.67 -16.19 -6.24
N THR A 182 19.05 -15.12 -6.76
CA THR A 182 19.62 -14.38 -7.88
C THR A 182 20.75 -13.49 -7.40
N THR A 183 21.79 -13.32 -8.22
CA THR A 183 22.93 -12.44 -7.94
C THR A 183 22.56 -10.96 -8.10
N PRO A 184 23.29 -10.03 -7.46
CA PRO A 184 22.97 -8.60 -7.46
C PRO A 184 22.91 -8.03 -8.89
N LEU A 185 21.86 -7.26 -9.19
CA LEU A 185 21.80 -6.45 -10.40
C LEU A 185 22.54 -5.13 -10.12
N ASP A 186 23.58 -4.87 -10.90
CA ASP A 186 24.26 -3.57 -10.96
C ASP A 186 23.36 -2.59 -11.73
N ASP A 187 23.26 -1.36 -11.23
CA ASP A 187 22.40 -0.31 -11.76
C ASP A 187 22.84 0.09 -13.18
N GLY A 188 22.06 -0.35 -14.16
CA GLY A 188 22.28 -0.06 -15.57
C GLY A 188 21.27 -0.77 -16.44
N GLY A 189 20.05 -0.23 -16.52
CA GLY A 189 18.95 -0.84 -17.26
C GLY A 189 19.30 -1.19 -18.71
N VAL A 190 19.07 -2.45 -19.10
CA VAL A 190 18.66 -2.95 -20.43
C VAL A 190 18.19 -4.41 -20.25
N GLU A 191 16.96 -4.72 -20.66
CA GLU A 191 16.51 -6.11 -20.88
C GLU A 191 17.36 -6.78 -21.97
N VAL A 192 17.98 -7.95 -21.72
CA VAL A 192 18.08 -9.03 -22.73
C VAL A 192 18.28 -10.43 -22.09
N ASP A 193 17.25 -11.25 -22.27
CA ASP A 193 17.20 -12.70 -22.57
C ASP A 193 17.75 -13.76 -21.59
N ASN A 194 16.83 -14.66 -21.20
CA ASN A 194 17.10 -15.96 -20.61
C ASN A 194 17.80 -16.86 -21.65
N THR A 195 19.07 -17.19 -21.44
CA THR A 195 19.62 -18.55 -21.62
C THR A 195 21.12 -18.61 -21.35
N LEU A 196 21.55 -19.78 -20.87
CA LEU A 196 22.90 -20.35 -20.81
C LEU A 196 23.69 -20.31 -19.47
N GLU A 197 23.51 -21.41 -18.74
CA GLU A 197 24.54 -22.33 -18.21
C GLU A 197 25.93 -21.79 -17.80
N ASN A 198 26.21 -21.92 -16.50
CA ASN A 198 27.39 -22.58 -15.95
C ASN A 198 28.77 -22.15 -16.51
N SER A 199 29.34 -21.05 -16.02
CA SER A 199 30.80 -20.84 -16.10
C SER A 199 31.37 -20.06 -14.93
N THR A 200 32.32 -20.68 -14.27
CA THR A 200 33.25 -20.10 -13.32
C THR A 200 34.26 -19.24 -14.07
N GLU A 201 34.39 -17.95 -13.75
CA GLU A 201 35.63 -17.22 -14.02
C GLU A 201 35.93 -16.22 -12.90
N THR A 202 37.10 -16.42 -12.30
CA THR A 202 37.79 -15.50 -11.41
C THR A 202 38.36 -14.35 -12.24
N ASP A 203 38.13 -13.11 -11.85
CA ASP A 203 39.10 -12.06 -12.18
C ASP A 203 39.40 -11.15 -10.99
N SER A 204 40.68 -10.84 -10.88
CA SER A 204 41.34 -10.31 -9.71
C SER A 204 41.44 -8.80 -9.79
N LEU A 205 41.01 -8.07 -8.75
CA LEU A 205 41.54 -6.73 -8.49
C LEU A 205 41.98 -6.59 -7.04
N SER A 206 43.19 -6.05 -6.94
CA SER A 206 44.14 -6.09 -5.85
C SER A 206 44.06 -4.87 -4.94
N GLN A 207 44.31 -5.11 -3.64
CA GLN A 207 44.88 -4.20 -2.64
C GLN A 207 44.05 -2.96 -2.25
N LEU A 208 43.54 -2.97 -1.01
CA LEU A 208 43.72 -1.90 -0.03
C LEU A 208 43.60 -2.52 1.38
N ASP A 209 44.57 -2.16 2.22
CA ASP A 209 44.86 -2.75 3.53
C ASP A 209 43.98 -2.19 4.67
N ASP A 210 43.55 -3.11 5.54
CA ASP A 210 43.33 -3.07 7.00
C ASP A 210 42.38 -2.07 7.74
N ALA A 211 41.53 -2.72 8.57
CA ALA A 211 40.77 -2.32 9.76
C ALA A 211 39.39 -1.66 9.54
N GLU A 212 38.26 -2.19 10.03
CA GLU A 212 38.01 -2.75 11.37
C GLU A 212 36.78 -3.71 11.36
N LYS A 213 36.95 -4.90 11.96
CA LYS A 213 36.02 -6.02 12.20
C LYS A 213 34.51 -5.82 11.88
N GLY A 214 34.11 -6.13 10.64
CA GLY A 214 32.78 -6.66 10.32
C GLY A 214 32.80 -8.19 10.33
N TYR A 215 31.67 -8.83 10.69
CA TYR A 215 31.55 -10.29 10.62
C TYR A 215 31.83 -10.78 9.21
N SER A 216 32.69 -11.80 9.09
CA SER A 216 33.00 -12.41 7.80
C SER A 216 31.76 -13.06 7.21
N THR A 217 31.65 -13.15 5.89
CA THR A 217 30.64 -13.97 5.20
C THR A 217 30.66 -15.42 5.68
N SER A 218 31.81 -15.92 6.14
CA SER A 218 31.91 -17.22 6.81
C SER A 218 31.20 -17.26 8.17
N ASP A 219 31.14 -16.14 8.90
CA ASP A 219 30.50 -16.06 10.21
C ASP A 219 28.97 -16.02 10.06
N LEU A 220 28.45 -15.37 9.01
CA LEU A 220 27.03 -15.38 8.63
C LEU A 220 26.56 -16.74 8.10
N ILE A 221 27.38 -17.44 7.31
CA ILE A 221 27.08 -18.81 6.87
C ILE A 221 27.08 -19.77 8.07
N ASN A 222 28.01 -19.61 9.02
CA ASN A 222 28.02 -20.39 10.25
C ASN A 222 26.84 -20.05 11.19
N LEU A 223 26.36 -18.81 11.18
CA LEU A 223 25.16 -18.40 11.93
C LEU A 223 23.88 -18.99 11.31
N ALA A 224 23.72 -18.92 9.99
CA ALA A 224 22.60 -19.56 9.29
C ALA A 224 22.62 -21.09 9.44
N SER A 225 23.80 -21.71 9.37
CA SER A 225 23.96 -23.15 9.58
C SER A 225 23.69 -23.57 11.02
N SER A 226 24.06 -22.76 12.02
CA SER A 226 23.82 -23.07 13.43
C SER A 226 22.36 -22.88 13.86
N ILE A 227 21.66 -21.90 13.28
CA ILE A 227 20.21 -21.71 13.48
C ILE A 227 19.43 -22.88 12.85
N SER A 228 19.84 -23.35 11.68
CA SER A 228 19.23 -24.53 11.03
C SER A 228 19.44 -25.81 11.85
N LEU A 229 20.64 -26.04 12.40
CA LEU A 229 20.93 -27.18 13.29
C LEU A 229 20.20 -27.09 14.63
N LEU A 230 20.00 -25.89 15.18
CA LEU A 230 19.24 -25.67 16.42
C LEU A 230 17.75 -25.98 16.21
N LEU A 231 17.18 -25.56 15.08
CA LEU A 231 15.77 -25.85 14.72
C LEU A 231 15.55 -27.34 14.46
N ILE A 232 16.49 -28.03 13.81
CA ILE A 232 16.46 -29.49 13.61
C ILE A 232 16.57 -30.23 14.96
N ALA A 233 17.42 -29.76 15.88
CA ALA A 233 17.55 -30.35 17.21
C ALA A 233 16.30 -30.15 18.09
N ILE A 234 15.66 -28.97 18.01
CA ILE A 234 14.40 -28.69 18.70
C ILE A 234 13.27 -29.58 18.15
N PHE A 235 13.19 -29.77 16.83
CA PHE A 235 12.21 -30.67 16.20
C PHE A 235 12.45 -32.15 16.56
N ALA A 236 13.71 -32.58 16.67
CA ALA A 236 14.05 -33.95 17.07
C ALA A 236 13.74 -34.25 18.54
N MET A 237 13.77 -33.25 19.43
CA MET A 237 13.39 -33.41 20.84
C MET A 237 11.87 -33.38 21.07
N LEU A 238 11.08 -32.85 20.12
CA LEU A 238 9.61 -32.84 20.19
C LEU A 238 8.96 -34.10 19.59
N LEU A 239 9.75 -34.99 18.97
CA LEU A 239 9.29 -36.23 18.32
C LEU A 239 9.67 -37.52 19.09
N VAL A 240 10.13 -37.40 20.34
CA VAL A 240 10.31 -38.51 21.30
C VAL A 240 9.43 -38.27 22.51
#